data_AF-A0AA43C5F2-F1
#
_entry.id   AF-A0AA43C5F2-F1
#
_cell.length_a   1.000
_cell.length_b   1.000
_cell.length_c   1.000
_cell.angle_alpha   90.00
_cell.angle_beta   90.00
_cell.angle_gamma   90.00
#
_symmetry.space_group_name_H-M   'P 1'
#
loop_
_entity.id
_entity.type
_entity.pdbx_description
1 polymer ?
#
loop_
_entity_poly.entity_id
_entity_poly.type
_entity_poly.pdbx_seq_one_letter_code
_entity_poly.pdbx_strand_id
1 'polypeptide(L)'
;MTNSENESTPAKPLRLWPGVALVVLQWVAWLGVPRLLPDAAMYGVLAGLAAGPAVLAWWAFASRAPRVERWGAAVLMILALAATRPFLHESVAEGNMGFQFYLYAIPVLSLAFVVWAVAARGLPAGPRRAAMVATILLACGAWTLVRSKGLTGDGFPEFAWRWSQTAEERLLAQAGGEPAALPRAAARAEPDWPGFRGPGRAGVIPGVRLATDWSESPPVELWRRPLGPGVSSFAVGGGLLYTQEQRGDDELVACYDAATGEPVWSHRDAARFEDS
;
A
#
# COMPACT_ATOMS: atom_id res chain seq x y z
N MET A 1 11.74 65.36 -16.19
CA MET A 1 12.60 64.65 -15.22
C MET A 1 11.74 64.26 -14.04
N THR A 2 11.48 62.96 -13.87
CA THR A 2 11.40 62.22 -12.59
C THR A 2 10.97 60.78 -12.92
N ASN A 3 11.96 59.93 -13.18
CA ASN A 3 11.78 58.48 -13.14
C ASN A 3 11.46 58.11 -11.69
N SER A 4 10.24 57.68 -11.41
CA SER A 4 9.91 56.99 -10.17
C SER A 4 10.54 55.59 -10.23
N GLU A 5 11.73 55.46 -9.67
CA GLU A 5 12.36 54.16 -9.41
C GLU A 5 11.44 53.34 -8.52
N ASN A 6 10.89 52.27 -9.09
CA ASN A 6 10.20 51.23 -8.35
C ASN A 6 11.25 50.51 -7.51
N GLU A 7 11.43 50.93 -6.26
CA GLU A 7 12.22 50.18 -5.27
C GLU A 7 11.56 48.81 -5.03
N SER A 8 12.02 47.81 -5.77
CA SER A 8 11.65 46.42 -5.50
C SER A 8 12.29 45.99 -4.19
N THR A 9 11.50 45.98 -3.11
CA THR A 9 11.96 45.51 -1.79
C THR A 9 12.52 44.08 -1.93
N PRO A 10 13.79 43.81 -1.55
CA PRO A 10 14.39 42.50 -1.75
C PRO A 10 13.65 41.45 -0.92
N ALA A 11 13.15 40.41 -1.59
CA ALA A 11 12.41 39.34 -0.94
C ALA A 11 13.30 38.62 0.08
N LYS A 12 12.85 38.53 1.34
CA LYS A 12 13.57 37.80 2.40
C LYS A 12 13.72 36.32 2.00
N PRO A 13 14.91 35.71 2.19
CA PRO A 13 15.13 34.32 1.83
C PRO A 13 14.29 33.36 2.67
N LEU A 14 13.85 32.27 2.05
CA LEU A 14 13.06 31.22 2.70
C LEU A 14 13.88 30.52 3.80
N ARG A 15 13.23 30.22 4.93
CA ARG A 15 13.83 29.46 6.05
C ARG A 15 13.47 27.98 5.92
N LEU A 16 14.33 27.24 5.23
CA LEU A 16 14.07 25.86 4.77
C LEU A 16 14.42 24.76 5.80
N TRP A 17 15.42 24.98 6.66
CA TRP A 17 15.93 23.95 7.56
C TRP A 17 14.87 23.30 8.47
N PRO A 18 13.85 23.99 9.03
CA PRO A 18 12.89 23.32 9.89
C PRO A 18 11.98 22.38 9.10
N GLY A 19 11.62 22.74 7.85
CA GLY A 19 10.85 21.86 6.96
C GLY A 19 11.64 20.61 6.58
N VAL A 20 12.94 20.76 6.30
CA VAL A 20 13.84 19.63 6.02
C VAL A 20 13.93 18.71 7.25
N ALA A 21 14.14 19.26 8.45
CA ALA A 21 14.21 18.48 9.68
C ALA A 21 12.89 17.73 9.94
N LEU A 22 11.74 18.38 9.76
CA LEU A 22 10.43 17.74 9.92
C LEU A 22 10.23 16.54 8.99
N VAL A 23 10.56 16.70 7.71
CA VAL A 23 10.41 15.60 6.74
C VAL A 23 11.41 14.48 6.98
N VAL A 24 12.64 14.78 7.39
CA VAL A 24 13.61 13.73 7.77
C VAL A 24 13.07 12.94 8.97
N LEU A 25 12.62 13.63 10.01
CA LEU A 25 12.03 12.97 11.19
C LEU A 25 10.80 12.14 10.82
N GLN A 26 9.92 12.67 9.96
CA GLN A 26 8.75 11.96 9.44
C GLN A 26 9.15 10.65 8.77
N TRP A 27 10.11 10.65 7.84
CA TRP A 27 10.48 9.45 7.09
C TRP A 27 11.27 8.45 7.93
N VAL A 28 12.08 8.92 8.89
CA VAL A 28 12.73 8.05 9.89
C VAL A 28 11.68 7.39 10.78
N ALA A 29 10.69 8.13 11.26
CA ALA A 29 9.61 7.58 12.07
C ALA A 29 8.74 6.61 11.25
N TRP A 30 8.44 6.94 10.00
CA TRP A 30 7.52 6.18 9.17
C TRP A 30 8.12 4.90 8.58
N LEU A 31 9.40 4.92 8.17
CA LEU A 31 10.06 3.76 7.53
C LEU A 31 11.16 3.13 8.39
N GLY A 32 11.82 3.91 9.25
CA GLY A 32 12.92 3.42 10.09
C GLY A 32 12.42 2.70 11.33
N VAL A 33 11.47 3.29 12.05
CA VAL A 33 10.95 2.72 13.30
C VAL A 33 10.32 1.34 13.10
N PRO A 34 9.43 1.08 12.11
CA PRO A 34 8.85 -0.25 11.93
C PRO A 34 9.89 -1.34 11.61
N ARG A 35 11.04 -0.96 11.02
CA ARG A 35 12.13 -1.92 10.72
C ARG A 35 12.96 -2.29 11.94
N LEU A 36 13.06 -1.39 12.91
CA LEU A 36 13.83 -1.60 14.14
C LEU A 36 12.96 -2.14 15.27
N LEU A 37 11.70 -1.73 15.31
CA LEU A 37 10.72 -2.06 16.33
C LEU A 37 9.38 -2.39 15.64
N PRO A 38 9.18 -3.63 15.16
CA PRO A 38 7.96 -4.03 14.47
C PRO A 38 6.68 -3.77 15.28
N ASP A 39 6.74 -3.98 16.60
CA ASP A 39 5.62 -3.72 17.52
C ASP A 39 5.22 -2.24 17.60
N ALA A 40 6.08 -1.33 17.13
CA ALA A 40 5.85 0.11 17.12
C ALA A 40 5.36 0.64 15.77
N ALA A 41 5.03 -0.23 14.80
CA ALA A 41 4.65 0.17 13.44
C ALA A 41 3.49 1.19 13.39
N MET A 42 2.51 1.04 14.28
CA MET A 42 1.36 1.96 14.37
C MET A 42 1.79 3.40 14.68
N TYR A 43 2.82 3.60 15.50
CA TYR A 43 3.35 4.93 15.82
C TYR A 43 4.03 5.58 14.61
N GLY A 44 4.70 4.80 13.77
CA GLY A 44 5.30 5.29 12.53
C GLY A 44 4.25 5.83 11.56
N VAL A 45 3.11 5.13 11.44
CA VAL A 45 1.97 5.54 10.60
C VAL A 45 1.34 6.84 11.13
N LEU A 46 1.08 6.92 12.44
CA LEU A 46 0.52 8.13 13.06
C LEU A 46 1.48 9.33 12.95
N ALA A 47 2.78 9.12 13.09
CA ALA A 47 3.79 10.15 12.90
C ALA A 47 3.81 10.66 11.44
N GLY A 48 3.63 9.77 10.46
CA GLY A 48 3.48 10.12 9.06
C GLY A 48 2.30 11.07 8.80
N LEU A 49 1.12 10.77 9.37
CA LEU A 49 -0.06 11.62 9.27
C LEU A 49 0.12 12.98 9.94
N ALA A 50 0.70 13.00 11.15
CA ALA A 50 0.93 14.23 11.92
C ALA A 50 1.91 15.19 11.22
N ALA A 51 2.74 14.69 10.33
CA ALA A 51 3.74 15.49 9.64
C ALA A 51 3.14 16.45 8.60
N GLY A 52 2.02 16.12 7.97
CA GLY A 52 1.31 17.04 7.06
C GLY A 52 0.95 18.37 7.74
N PRO A 53 0.18 18.34 8.84
CA PRO A 53 -0.10 19.51 9.66
C PRO A 53 1.18 20.22 10.15
N ALA A 54 2.22 19.49 10.56
CA ALA A 54 3.46 20.08 11.03
C ALA A 54 4.21 20.85 9.91
N VAL A 55 4.27 20.29 8.70
CA VAL A 55 4.86 20.94 7.52
C VAL A 55 4.03 22.15 7.10
N LEU A 56 2.70 22.05 7.12
CA LEU A 56 1.81 23.20 6.87
C LEU A 56 2.00 24.31 7.91
N ALA A 57 2.11 23.98 9.19
CA ALA A 57 2.36 24.94 10.26
C ALA A 57 3.73 25.62 10.09
N TRP A 58 4.78 24.85 9.79
CA TRP A 58 6.09 25.41 9.45
C TRP A 58 5.98 26.34 8.24
N TRP A 59 5.29 25.92 7.18
CA TRP A 59 5.14 26.72 5.97
C TRP A 59 4.39 28.03 6.24
N ALA A 60 3.31 27.99 7.01
CA ALA A 60 2.48 29.14 7.32
C ALA A 60 3.16 30.16 8.24
N PHE A 61 3.90 29.69 9.26
CA PHE A 61 4.40 30.56 10.32
C PHE A 61 5.91 30.79 10.28
N ALA A 62 6.68 29.80 9.82
CA ALA A 62 8.12 29.75 10.01
C ALA A 62 8.95 29.78 8.70
N SER A 63 8.35 29.61 7.53
CA SER A 63 9.05 29.56 6.22
C SER A 63 9.60 30.89 5.72
N ARG A 64 9.08 32.02 6.23
CA ARG A 64 9.33 33.38 5.69
C ARG A 64 8.82 33.60 4.25
N ALA A 65 8.00 32.69 3.69
CA ALA A 65 7.41 32.86 2.37
C ALA A 65 6.46 34.07 2.29
N PRO A 66 6.17 34.62 1.10
CA PRO A 66 5.12 35.62 0.90
C PRO A 66 3.74 35.09 1.32
N ARG A 67 2.87 35.96 1.87
CA ARG A 67 1.53 35.54 2.39
C ARG A 67 0.69 34.76 1.37
N VAL A 68 0.71 35.17 0.11
CA VAL A 68 -0.01 34.49 -0.98
C VAL A 68 0.49 33.06 -1.18
N GLU A 69 1.80 32.82 -1.08
CA GLU A 69 2.39 31.48 -1.23
C GLU A 69 2.13 30.60 -0.01
N ARG A 70 2.04 31.18 1.19
CA ARG A 70 1.74 30.45 2.42
C ARG A 70 0.37 29.80 2.36
N TRP A 71 -0.65 30.63 2.21
CA TRP A 71 -2.04 30.19 2.24
C TRP A 71 -2.45 29.55 0.91
N GLY A 72 -1.92 30.04 -0.22
CA GLY A 72 -2.15 29.43 -1.52
C GLY A 72 -1.65 27.99 -1.58
N ALA A 73 -0.45 27.69 -1.06
CA ALA A 73 0.04 26.31 -1.01
C ALA A 73 -0.81 25.41 -0.11
N ALA A 74 -1.17 25.88 1.09
CA ALA A 74 -1.99 25.12 2.03
C ALA A 74 -3.37 24.77 1.44
N VAL A 75 -4.06 25.78 0.90
CA VAL A 75 -5.36 25.60 0.23
C VAL A 75 -5.21 24.66 -0.97
N LEU A 76 -4.18 24.87 -1.81
CA LEU A 76 -3.96 24.02 -2.98
C LEU A 76 -3.68 22.56 -2.61
N MET A 77 -2.90 22.28 -1.57
CA MET A 77 -2.67 20.91 -1.10
C MET A 77 -3.98 20.24 -0.67
N ILE A 78 -4.80 20.93 0.12
CA ILE A 78 -6.11 20.41 0.57
C ILE A 78 -7.02 20.16 -0.64
N LEU A 79 -7.13 21.13 -1.55
CA LEU A 79 -7.95 21.00 -2.75
C LEU A 79 -7.45 19.90 -3.68
N ALA A 80 -6.14 19.77 -3.87
CA ALA A 80 -5.55 18.72 -4.70
C ALA A 80 -5.82 17.33 -4.13
N LEU A 81 -5.66 17.13 -2.82
CA LEU A 81 -6.00 15.87 -2.16
C LEU A 81 -7.49 15.55 -2.32
N ALA A 82 -8.38 16.51 -2.08
CA ALA A 82 -9.81 16.33 -2.24
C ALA A 82 -10.22 16.04 -3.70
N ALA A 83 -9.67 16.79 -4.65
CA ALA A 83 -9.94 16.65 -6.08
C ALA A 83 -9.37 15.37 -6.69
N THR A 84 -8.34 14.77 -6.08
CA THR A 84 -7.77 13.51 -6.56
C THR A 84 -8.67 12.32 -6.22
N ARG A 85 -9.38 12.37 -5.08
CA ARG A 85 -10.14 11.23 -4.54
C ARG A 85 -11.09 10.56 -5.56
N PRO A 86 -11.90 11.28 -6.36
CA PRO A 86 -12.83 10.65 -7.31
C PRO A 86 -12.15 9.88 -8.46
N PHE A 87 -10.85 10.11 -8.69
CA PHE A 87 -10.09 9.48 -9.78
C PHE A 87 -9.24 8.29 -9.32
N LEU A 88 -9.19 8.06 -8.01
CA LEU A 88 -8.45 6.94 -7.44
C LEU A 88 -9.12 5.62 -7.81
N HIS A 89 -8.30 4.56 -7.88
CA HIS A 89 -8.84 3.21 -7.93
C HIS A 89 -9.59 2.90 -6.61
N GLU A 90 -10.71 2.19 -6.70
CA GLU A 90 -11.59 1.84 -5.57
C GLU A 90 -10.82 1.28 -4.38
N SER A 91 -9.94 0.29 -4.61
CA SER A 91 -9.03 -0.27 -3.60
C SER A 91 -8.20 0.77 -2.79
N VAL A 92 -7.91 1.93 -3.37
CA VAL A 92 -7.15 3.01 -2.72
C VAL A 92 -8.10 4.05 -2.11
N ALA A 93 -9.22 4.32 -2.79
CA ALA A 93 -10.25 5.25 -2.35
C ALA A 93 -11.01 4.77 -1.10
N GLU A 94 -11.21 3.45 -0.99
CA GLU A 94 -12.04 2.80 0.04
C GLU A 94 -11.19 2.02 1.05
N GLY A 95 -9.96 1.66 0.70
CA GLY A 95 -9.04 0.98 1.59
C GLY A 95 -8.86 1.71 2.94
N ASN A 96 -8.71 0.94 4.03
CA ASN A 96 -8.62 1.45 5.39
C ASN A 96 -9.79 2.41 5.75
N MET A 97 -11.04 2.02 5.46
CA MET A 97 -12.24 2.83 5.70
C MET A 97 -12.17 4.20 5.01
N GLY A 98 -11.61 4.23 3.79
CA GLY A 98 -11.39 5.42 2.99
C GLY A 98 -10.20 6.31 3.39
N PHE A 99 -9.41 5.91 4.39
CA PHE A 99 -8.23 6.68 4.81
C PHE A 99 -6.94 6.30 4.07
N GLN A 100 -6.93 5.21 3.31
CA GLN A 100 -5.72 4.69 2.68
C GLN A 100 -4.99 5.74 1.83
N PHE A 101 -5.69 6.45 0.95
CA PHE A 101 -5.07 7.51 0.15
C PHE A 101 -4.34 8.55 1.02
N TYR A 102 -5.01 9.08 2.05
CA TYR A 102 -4.45 10.15 2.88
C TYR A 102 -3.25 9.67 3.70
N LEU A 103 -3.31 8.43 4.19
CA LEU A 103 -2.26 7.78 4.97
C LEU A 103 -0.90 7.84 4.28
N TYR A 104 -0.89 7.61 2.97
CA TYR A 104 0.33 7.56 2.17
C TYR A 104 0.60 8.85 1.39
N ALA A 105 -0.44 9.52 0.88
CA ALA A 105 -0.28 10.73 0.08
C ALA A 105 0.25 11.91 0.91
N ILE A 106 -0.17 12.07 2.18
CA ILE A 106 0.27 13.19 3.02
C ILE A 106 1.79 13.13 3.28
N PRO A 107 2.38 12.01 3.74
CA PRO A 107 3.82 11.90 3.89
C PRO A 107 4.62 12.19 2.63
N VAL A 108 4.16 11.68 1.49
CA VAL A 108 4.80 11.86 0.18
C VAL A 108 4.68 13.31 -0.30
N LEU A 109 3.51 13.92 -0.17
CA LEU A 109 3.25 15.31 -0.52
C LEU A 109 4.11 16.26 0.33
N SER A 110 4.21 16.02 1.65
CA SER A 110 5.08 16.78 2.55
C SER A 110 6.54 16.76 2.10
N LEU A 111 7.05 15.57 1.74
CA LEU A 111 8.40 15.43 1.18
C LEU A 111 8.54 16.18 -0.14
N ALA A 112 7.66 15.92 -1.10
CA ALA A 112 7.70 16.54 -2.43
C ALA A 112 7.67 18.08 -2.32
N PHE A 113 6.83 18.61 -1.42
CA PHE A 113 6.73 20.03 -1.16
C PHE A 113 8.02 20.62 -0.57
N VAL A 114 8.63 19.98 0.43
CA VAL A 114 9.90 20.46 0.99
C VAL A 114 11.04 20.36 -0.03
N VAL A 115 11.10 19.28 -0.82
CA VAL A 115 12.06 19.12 -1.91
C VAL A 115 11.90 20.23 -2.95
N TRP A 116 10.66 20.53 -3.36
CA TRP A 116 10.38 21.67 -4.23
C TRP A 116 10.86 22.99 -3.60
N ALA A 117 10.57 23.25 -2.33
CA ALA A 117 10.96 24.49 -1.67
C ALA A 117 12.49 24.67 -1.63
N VAL A 118 13.24 23.57 -1.50
CA VAL A 118 14.71 23.56 -1.57
C VAL A 118 15.19 23.77 -3.01
N ALA A 119 14.66 23.03 -3.97
CA ALA A 119 15.09 23.08 -5.37
C ALA A 119 14.75 24.42 -6.04
N ALA A 120 13.59 24.99 -5.73
CA ALA A 120 13.09 26.23 -6.32
C ALA A 120 13.54 27.50 -5.58
N ARG A 121 14.45 27.38 -4.58
CA ARG A 121 14.86 28.51 -3.72
C ARG A 121 15.49 29.68 -4.49
N GLY A 122 16.15 29.39 -5.61
CA GLY A 122 16.80 30.39 -6.47
C GLY A 122 15.94 30.89 -7.63
N LEU A 123 14.71 30.36 -7.79
CA LEU A 123 13.85 30.72 -8.91
C LEU A 123 13.10 32.04 -8.66
N PRO A 124 12.81 32.82 -9.72
CA PRO A 124 11.89 33.94 -9.64
C PRO A 124 10.48 33.50 -9.22
N ALA A 125 9.68 34.44 -8.70
CA ALA A 125 8.38 34.14 -8.10
C ALA A 125 7.40 33.40 -9.03
N GLY A 126 7.35 33.75 -10.33
CA GLY A 126 6.48 33.11 -11.31
C GLY A 126 6.79 31.61 -11.50
N PRO A 127 7.99 31.27 -12.01
CA PRO A 127 8.43 29.88 -12.17
C PRO A 127 8.40 29.08 -10.86
N ARG A 128 8.78 29.69 -9.74
CA ARG A 128 8.71 29.06 -8.42
C ARG A 128 7.28 28.60 -8.08
N ARG A 129 6.28 29.47 -8.27
CA ARG A 129 4.87 29.16 -8.02
C ARG A 129 4.33 28.13 -9.01
N ALA A 130 4.66 28.24 -10.29
CA ALA A 130 4.28 27.25 -11.29
C ALA A 130 4.81 25.86 -10.93
N ALA A 131 6.09 25.77 -10.54
CA ALA A 131 6.70 24.53 -10.06
C ALA A 131 6.03 24.03 -8.77
N MET A 132 5.60 24.91 -7.85
CA MET A 132 4.88 24.52 -6.64
C MET A 132 3.58 23.81 -6.97
N VAL A 133 2.78 24.43 -7.85
CA VAL A 133 1.50 23.90 -8.30
C VAL A 133 1.73 22.55 -8.97
N ALA A 134 2.68 22.49 -9.90
CA ALA A 134 3.03 21.25 -10.60
C ALA A 134 3.44 20.14 -9.62
N THR A 135 4.32 20.43 -8.65
CA THR A 135 4.73 19.44 -7.63
C THR A 135 3.55 18.91 -6.83
N ILE A 136 2.66 19.78 -6.35
CA ILE A 136 1.49 19.36 -5.57
C ILE A 136 0.55 18.49 -6.41
N LEU A 137 0.24 18.92 -7.63
CA LEU A 137 -0.63 18.19 -8.53
C LEU A 137 -0.03 16.85 -8.96
N LEU A 138 1.28 16.77 -9.21
CA LEU A 138 1.95 15.52 -9.56
C LEU A 138 2.03 14.56 -8.37
N ALA A 139 2.36 15.05 -7.17
CA ALA A 139 2.45 14.22 -5.97
C ALA A 139 1.09 13.61 -5.59
N CYS A 140 0.00 14.34 -5.75
CA CYS A 140 -1.35 13.82 -5.55
C CYS A 140 -1.79 12.95 -6.74
N GLY A 141 -1.64 13.46 -7.96
CA GLY A 141 -2.12 12.82 -9.19
C GLY A 141 -1.45 11.49 -9.51
N ALA A 142 -0.19 11.28 -9.10
CA ALA A 142 0.49 10.00 -9.27
C ALA A 142 -0.25 8.83 -8.61
N TRP A 143 -1.01 9.08 -7.53
CA TRP A 143 -1.84 8.07 -6.87
C TRP A 143 -2.99 7.55 -7.74
N THR A 144 -3.42 8.30 -8.76
CA THR A 144 -4.46 7.85 -9.70
C THR A 144 -3.99 6.75 -10.63
N LEU A 145 -2.68 6.49 -10.68
CA LEU A 145 -2.04 5.48 -11.53
C LEU A 145 -1.90 4.13 -10.83
N VAL A 146 -2.08 4.08 -9.51
CA VAL A 146 -1.87 2.88 -8.70
C VAL A 146 -3.17 2.31 -8.16
N ARG A 147 -3.16 1.01 -7.92
CA ARG A 147 -4.15 0.28 -7.12
C ARG A 147 -3.44 -0.39 -5.95
N SER A 148 -4.17 -0.60 -4.86
CA SER A 148 -3.66 -1.39 -3.73
C SER A 148 -3.94 -2.86 -3.99
N LYS A 149 -3.00 -3.72 -3.58
CA LYS A 149 -3.15 -5.17 -3.53
C LYS A 149 -3.50 -5.68 -2.12
N GLY A 150 -3.64 -4.77 -1.16
CA GLY A 150 -3.76 -5.09 0.26
C GLY A 150 -2.44 -4.94 1.01
N LEU A 151 -2.35 -5.64 2.15
CA LEU A 151 -1.20 -5.63 3.04
C LEU A 151 -0.48 -6.98 2.98
N THR A 152 0.85 -6.99 3.08
CA THR A 152 1.61 -8.21 3.32
C THR A 152 1.35 -8.72 4.75
N GLY A 153 1.77 -9.96 5.05
CA GLY A 153 1.73 -10.51 6.41
C GLY A 153 2.51 -9.69 7.44
N ASP A 154 3.47 -8.88 6.99
CA ASP A 154 4.26 -7.96 7.82
C ASP A 154 3.63 -6.55 7.92
N GLY A 155 2.42 -6.36 7.39
CA GLY A 155 1.68 -5.10 7.47
C GLY A 155 2.15 -4.01 6.51
N PHE A 156 2.97 -4.34 5.50
CA PHE A 156 3.37 -3.37 4.47
C PHE A 156 2.34 -3.32 3.34
N PRO A 157 1.97 -2.12 2.85
CA PRO A 157 1.08 -2.01 1.71
C PRO A 157 1.78 -2.48 0.44
N GLU A 158 1.06 -3.26 -0.36
CA GLU A 158 1.47 -3.54 -1.74
C GLU A 158 0.67 -2.68 -2.70
N PHE A 159 1.38 -2.04 -3.63
CA PHE A 159 0.79 -1.29 -4.72
C PHE A 159 1.19 -1.92 -6.05
N ALA A 160 0.32 -1.74 -7.03
CA ALA A 160 0.62 -2.07 -8.41
C ALA A 160 0.02 -1.01 -9.33
N TRP A 161 0.49 -0.97 -10.58
CA TRP A 161 -0.16 -0.15 -11.60
C TRP A 161 -1.61 -0.58 -11.75
N ARG A 162 -2.53 0.38 -11.85
CA ARG A 162 -3.98 0.06 -11.91
C ARG A 162 -4.37 -0.77 -13.13
N TRP A 163 -3.57 -0.74 -14.19
CA TRP A 163 -3.73 -1.55 -15.41
C TRP A 163 -2.93 -2.87 -15.38
N SER A 164 -2.24 -3.18 -14.29
CA SER A 164 -1.53 -4.45 -14.16
C SER A 164 -2.50 -5.57 -13.80
N GLN A 165 -2.35 -6.71 -14.46
CA GLN A 165 -3.22 -7.86 -14.24
C GLN A 165 -3.25 -8.30 -12.78
N THR A 166 -4.45 -8.55 -12.26
CA THR A 166 -4.66 -9.12 -10.92
C THR A 166 -4.27 -10.60 -10.88
N ALA A 167 -4.10 -11.15 -9.67
CA ALA A 167 -3.86 -12.59 -9.52
C ALA A 167 -5.07 -13.40 -10.03
N GLU A 168 -6.28 -12.91 -9.76
CA GLU A 168 -7.54 -13.46 -10.25
C GLU A 168 -7.63 -13.43 -11.78
N GLU A 169 -7.32 -12.31 -12.43
CA GLU A 169 -7.33 -12.21 -13.89
C GLU A 169 -6.33 -13.17 -14.55
N ARG A 170 -5.13 -13.32 -13.96
CA ARG A 170 -4.15 -14.31 -14.45
C ARG A 170 -4.66 -15.72 -14.27
N LEU A 171 -5.29 -16.01 -13.13
CA LEU A 171 -5.89 -17.31 -12.87
C LEU A 171 -7.01 -17.62 -13.86
N LEU A 172 -7.92 -16.67 -14.10
CA LEU A 172 -9.02 -16.80 -15.06
C LEU A 172 -8.51 -16.94 -16.50
N ALA A 173 -7.45 -16.23 -16.87
CA ALA A 173 -6.81 -16.37 -18.18
C ALA A 173 -6.14 -17.74 -18.37
N GLN A 174 -5.66 -18.37 -17.28
CA GLN A 174 -5.08 -19.71 -17.30
C GLN A 174 -6.15 -20.81 -17.24
N ALA A 175 -7.35 -20.52 -16.72
CA ALA A 175 -8.44 -21.47 -16.48
C ALA A 175 -9.16 -21.98 -17.74
N GLY A 176 -8.55 -21.89 -18.93
CA GLY A 176 -9.04 -22.48 -20.17
C GLY A 176 -9.12 -24.02 -20.20
N GLY A 177 -8.79 -24.69 -19.10
CA GLY A 177 -9.04 -26.11 -18.88
C GLY A 177 -9.56 -26.31 -17.47
N GLU A 178 -10.86 -26.57 -17.33
CA GLU A 178 -11.43 -27.08 -16.09
C GLU A 178 -10.71 -28.40 -15.75
N PRO A 179 -10.16 -28.57 -14.54
CA PRO A 179 -9.45 -29.79 -14.20
C PRO A 179 -10.41 -30.98 -14.28
N ALA A 180 -10.09 -31.96 -15.11
CA ALA A 180 -10.80 -33.23 -15.10
C ALA A 180 -10.69 -33.82 -13.69
N ALA A 181 -11.82 -34.14 -13.07
CA ALA A 181 -11.87 -34.68 -11.71
C ALA A 181 -10.92 -35.89 -11.60
N LEU A 182 -9.86 -35.73 -10.80
CA LEU A 182 -8.95 -36.84 -10.51
C LEU A 182 -9.67 -37.91 -9.67
N PRO A 183 -9.27 -39.19 -9.78
CA PRO A 183 -9.85 -40.26 -8.99
C PRO A 183 -9.78 -39.95 -7.49
N ARG A 184 -10.90 -40.17 -6.78
CA ARG A 184 -11.03 -39.95 -5.34
C ARG A 184 -9.95 -40.73 -4.58
N ALA A 185 -8.97 -40.02 -4.02
CA ALA A 185 -8.00 -40.61 -3.09
C ALA A 185 -8.75 -41.18 -1.88
N ALA A 186 -8.35 -42.36 -1.43
CA ALA A 186 -8.92 -43.00 -0.24
C ALA A 186 -8.74 -42.07 0.98
N ALA A 187 -9.84 -41.77 1.67
CA ALA A 187 -9.80 -40.94 2.87
C ALA A 187 -8.91 -41.61 3.93
N ARG A 188 -7.83 -40.94 4.34
CA ARG A 188 -7.12 -41.27 5.58
C ARG A 188 -8.06 -40.98 6.76
N ALA A 189 -7.94 -41.79 7.81
CA ALA A 189 -8.86 -41.77 8.95
C ALA A 189 -8.85 -40.44 9.75
N GLU A 190 -7.76 -39.68 9.69
CA GLU A 190 -7.71 -38.32 10.25
C GLU A 190 -6.97 -37.36 9.29
N PRO A 191 -7.49 -36.15 9.06
CA PRO A 191 -6.82 -35.13 8.25
C PRO A 191 -5.59 -34.58 8.98
N ASP A 192 -4.50 -34.39 8.24
CA ASP A 192 -3.24 -33.87 8.79
C ASP A 192 -3.39 -32.45 9.37
N TRP A 193 -4.25 -31.61 8.77
CA TRP A 193 -4.57 -30.26 9.21
C TRP A 193 -6.03 -29.90 8.89
N PRO A 194 -7.00 -30.11 9.81
CA PRO A 194 -8.43 -30.03 9.48
C PRO A 194 -8.99 -28.63 9.16
N GLY A 195 -8.25 -27.54 9.36
CA GLY A 195 -8.72 -26.18 9.06
C GLY A 195 -7.95 -25.09 9.78
N PHE A 196 -8.51 -23.88 9.89
CA PHE A 196 -7.85 -22.73 10.56
C PHE A 196 -7.21 -23.12 11.90
N ARG A 197 -5.89 -22.89 12.02
CA ARG A 197 -5.06 -23.27 13.18
C ARG A 197 -5.00 -24.78 13.49
N GLY A 198 -5.36 -25.65 12.56
CA GLY A 198 -5.11 -27.09 12.62
C GLY A 198 -5.87 -27.84 13.71
N PRO A 199 -5.39 -29.04 14.10
CA PRO A 199 -6.01 -29.87 15.13
C PRO A 199 -6.17 -29.09 16.44
N GLY A 200 -7.39 -29.11 17.01
CA GLY A 200 -7.70 -28.37 18.24
C GLY A 200 -7.56 -26.84 18.15
N ARG A 201 -7.44 -26.26 16.95
CA ARG A 201 -7.19 -24.82 16.72
C ARG A 201 -5.91 -24.29 17.40
N ALA A 202 -4.95 -25.18 17.67
CA ALA A 202 -3.74 -24.83 18.42
C ALA A 202 -2.80 -23.90 17.62
N GLY A 203 -2.71 -24.09 16.30
CA GLY A 203 -1.75 -23.42 15.44
C GLY A 203 -0.34 -24.03 15.52
N VAL A 204 -0.24 -25.29 15.95
CA VAL A 204 1.02 -25.98 16.22
C VAL A 204 0.99 -27.36 15.59
N ILE A 205 2.09 -27.78 14.95
CA ILE A 205 2.32 -29.15 14.49
C ILE A 205 3.28 -29.82 15.48
N PRO A 206 2.82 -30.81 16.27
CA PRO A 206 3.68 -31.49 17.23
C PRO A 206 4.71 -32.39 16.52
N GLY A 207 5.89 -32.57 17.15
CA GLY A 207 6.90 -33.52 16.67
C GLY A 207 7.71 -33.08 15.45
N VAL A 208 7.42 -31.92 14.84
CA VAL A 208 8.18 -31.36 13.74
C VAL A 208 9.11 -30.26 14.26
N ARG A 209 10.38 -30.31 13.89
CA ARG A 209 11.34 -29.22 14.08
C ARG A 209 11.85 -28.77 12.72
N LEU A 210 11.62 -27.50 12.40
CA LEU A 210 12.11 -26.88 11.18
C LEU A 210 13.44 -26.19 11.46
N ALA A 211 14.35 -26.22 10.50
CA ALA A 211 15.51 -25.34 10.53
C ALA A 211 15.02 -23.89 10.46
N THR A 212 15.44 -23.07 11.42
CA THR A 212 15.05 -21.66 11.53
C THR A 212 16.13 -20.70 11.04
N ASP A 213 17.35 -21.20 10.79
CA ASP A 213 18.40 -20.41 10.16
C ASP A 213 18.25 -20.45 8.64
N TRP A 214 17.43 -19.53 8.14
CA TRP A 214 17.19 -19.39 6.70
C TRP A 214 18.30 -18.64 5.97
N SER A 215 19.34 -18.17 6.69
CA SER A 215 20.52 -17.59 6.04
C SER A 215 21.48 -18.66 5.53
N GLU A 216 21.64 -19.75 6.29
CA GLU A 216 22.45 -20.90 5.89
C GLU A 216 21.66 -21.93 5.09
N SER A 217 20.36 -22.09 5.37
CA SER A 217 19.49 -23.08 4.74
C SER A 217 18.12 -22.49 4.39
N PRO A 218 18.05 -21.62 3.35
CA PRO A 218 16.78 -21.05 2.93
C PRO A 218 15.82 -22.15 2.43
N PRO A 219 14.53 -22.06 2.75
CA PRO A 219 13.54 -23.00 2.21
C PRO A 219 13.48 -22.90 0.68
N VAL A 220 13.40 -24.05 0.02
CA VAL A 220 13.24 -24.12 -1.44
C VAL A 220 11.74 -24.05 -1.77
N GLU A 221 11.36 -23.11 -2.63
CA GLU A 221 10.01 -23.04 -3.18
C GLU A 221 9.73 -24.28 -4.03
N LEU A 222 8.78 -25.12 -3.62
CA LEU A 222 8.37 -26.31 -4.38
C LEU A 222 7.49 -25.94 -5.58
N TRP A 223 6.53 -25.06 -5.35
CA TRP A 223 5.61 -24.55 -6.37
C TRP A 223 4.95 -23.25 -5.89
N ARG A 224 4.39 -22.51 -6.83
CA ARG A 224 3.62 -21.29 -6.57
C ARG A 224 2.47 -21.22 -7.56
N ARG A 225 1.27 -20.96 -7.04
CA ARG A 225 0.05 -20.88 -7.85
C ARG A 225 -0.72 -19.58 -7.58
N PRO A 226 -1.21 -18.90 -8.63
CA PRO A 226 -2.19 -17.83 -8.45
C PRO A 226 -3.47 -18.39 -7.82
N LEU A 227 -3.96 -17.70 -6.79
CA LEU A 227 -5.30 -17.94 -6.22
C LEU A 227 -6.13 -16.68 -6.40
N GLY A 228 -7.44 -16.86 -6.42
CA GLY A 228 -8.42 -15.79 -6.41
C GLY A 228 -8.49 -15.09 -5.05
N PRO A 229 -9.26 -13.99 -4.94
CA PRO A 229 -9.42 -13.27 -3.69
C PRO A 229 -10.01 -14.17 -2.61
N GLY A 230 -9.54 -14.06 -1.37
CA GLY A 230 -10.04 -14.85 -0.25
C GLY A 230 -9.24 -14.59 1.02
N VAL A 231 -9.88 -14.79 2.17
CA VAL A 231 -9.28 -14.63 3.51
C VAL A 231 -9.18 -15.96 4.27
N SER A 232 -9.51 -17.06 3.60
CA SER A 232 -9.55 -18.38 4.21
C SER A 232 -8.16 -18.96 4.42
N SER A 233 -8.06 -19.78 5.46
CA SER A 233 -6.88 -20.62 5.69
C SER A 233 -6.92 -21.85 4.79
N PHE A 234 -5.96 -22.75 4.99
CA PHE A 234 -5.92 -24.05 4.31
C PHE A 234 -6.33 -25.17 5.26
N ALA A 235 -6.98 -26.18 4.73
CA ALA A 235 -7.07 -27.51 5.32
C ALA A 235 -6.24 -28.50 4.50
N VAL A 236 -5.66 -29.50 5.14
CA VAL A 236 -4.78 -30.51 4.53
C VAL A 236 -5.20 -31.89 4.99
N GLY A 237 -5.30 -32.83 4.06
CA GLY A 237 -5.52 -34.23 4.40
C GLY A 237 -5.35 -35.14 3.21
N GLY A 238 -4.62 -36.24 3.40
CA GLY A 238 -4.45 -37.25 2.36
C GLY A 238 -3.70 -36.75 1.12
N GLY A 239 -2.75 -35.82 1.31
CA GLY A 239 -1.98 -35.23 0.22
C GLY A 239 -2.72 -34.14 -0.57
N LEU A 240 -3.89 -33.70 -0.10
CA LEU A 240 -4.69 -32.66 -0.74
C LEU A 240 -4.75 -31.40 0.12
N LEU A 241 -4.71 -30.24 -0.53
CA LEU A 241 -4.90 -28.91 0.04
C LEU A 241 -6.27 -28.37 -0.33
N TYR A 242 -7.00 -27.86 0.65
CA TYR A 242 -8.32 -27.27 0.48
C TYR A 242 -8.31 -25.82 0.97
N THR A 243 -8.93 -24.92 0.22
CA THR A 243 -9.14 -23.54 0.66
C THR A 243 -10.38 -22.96 0.00
N GLN A 244 -10.83 -21.82 0.50
CA GLN A 244 -11.87 -21.03 -0.15
C GLN A 244 -11.25 -19.82 -0.83
N GLU A 245 -11.69 -19.57 -2.06
CA GLU A 245 -11.29 -18.44 -2.89
C GLU A 245 -12.47 -17.99 -3.76
N GLN A 246 -12.36 -16.82 -4.38
CA GLN A 246 -13.36 -16.29 -5.31
C GLN A 246 -12.81 -16.32 -6.74
N ARG A 247 -13.64 -16.61 -7.73
CA ARG A 247 -13.26 -16.53 -9.16
C ARG A 247 -14.41 -15.96 -9.96
N GLY A 248 -14.28 -14.72 -10.42
CA GLY A 248 -15.40 -14.01 -11.05
C GLY A 248 -16.57 -13.90 -10.06
N ASP A 249 -17.79 -14.17 -10.47
CA ASP A 249 -18.96 -13.97 -9.61
C ASP A 249 -19.21 -15.12 -8.61
N ASP A 250 -18.30 -16.09 -8.54
CA ASP A 250 -18.43 -17.29 -7.70
C ASP A 250 -17.49 -17.28 -6.48
N GLU A 251 -17.97 -17.88 -5.39
CA GLU A 251 -17.20 -18.32 -4.24
C GLU A 251 -16.98 -19.83 -4.40
N LEU A 252 -15.76 -20.28 -4.11
CA LEU A 252 -15.34 -21.64 -4.40
C LEU A 252 -14.68 -22.28 -3.20
N VAL A 253 -14.95 -23.57 -3.02
CA VAL A 253 -14.03 -24.47 -2.32
C VAL A 253 -13.15 -25.13 -3.39
N ALA A 254 -11.85 -24.84 -3.35
CA ALA A 254 -10.87 -25.38 -4.29
C ALA A 254 -9.99 -26.44 -3.61
N CYS A 255 -9.71 -27.51 -4.34
CA CYS A 255 -8.84 -28.60 -3.94
C CYS A 255 -7.63 -28.70 -4.87
N TYR A 256 -6.44 -28.82 -4.28
CA TYR A 256 -5.17 -28.91 -4.97
C TYR A 256 -4.36 -30.12 -4.46
N ASP A 257 -3.52 -30.67 -5.32
CA ASP A 257 -2.50 -31.63 -4.93
C ASP A 257 -1.42 -30.90 -4.11
N ALA A 258 -1.12 -31.39 -2.91
CA ALA A 258 -0.20 -30.70 -1.99
C ALA A 258 1.25 -30.68 -2.47
N ALA A 259 1.66 -31.69 -3.24
CA ALA A 259 3.04 -31.85 -3.69
C ALA A 259 3.35 -30.98 -4.92
N THR A 260 2.36 -30.76 -5.78
CA THR A 260 2.53 -30.09 -7.08
C THR A 260 1.81 -28.75 -7.18
N GLY A 261 0.79 -28.52 -6.36
CA GLY A 261 -0.10 -27.37 -6.45
C GLY A 261 -1.10 -27.45 -7.62
N GLU A 262 -1.17 -28.58 -8.33
CA GLU A 262 -2.11 -28.74 -9.44
C GLU A 262 -3.56 -28.88 -8.93
N PRO A 263 -4.54 -28.34 -9.67
CA PRO A 263 -5.93 -28.35 -9.25
C PRO A 263 -6.50 -29.76 -9.43
N VAL A 264 -7.28 -30.20 -8.45
CA VAL A 264 -7.86 -31.55 -8.39
C VAL A 264 -9.36 -31.49 -8.63
N TRP A 265 -10.07 -30.61 -7.92
CA TRP A 265 -11.48 -30.33 -8.09
C TRP A 265 -11.84 -28.97 -7.48
N SER A 266 -13.00 -28.43 -7.82
CA SER A 266 -13.59 -27.27 -7.15
C SER A 266 -15.12 -27.40 -7.04
N HIS A 267 -15.69 -26.95 -5.93
CA HIS A 267 -17.13 -26.70 -5.80
C HIS A 267 -17.36 -25.19 -5.86
N ARG A 268 -18.46 -24.75 -6.48
CA ARG A 268 -18.78 -23.35 -6.72
C ARG A 268 -20.16 -23.03 -6.21
N ASP A 269 -20.27 -21.86 -5.58
CA ASP A 269 -21.53 -21.25 -5.19
C ASP A 269 -21.59 -19.86 -5.84
N ALA A 270 -22.74 -19.52 -6.42
CA ALA A 270 -22.95 -18.24 -7.11
C ALA A 270 -23.10 -17.09 -6.09
N ALA A 271 -21.97 -16.67 -5.53
CA ALA A 271 -21.85 -15.64 -4.52
C ALA A 271 -20.49 -14.95 -4.65
N ARG A 272 -20.43 -13.62 -4.47
CA ARG A 272 -19.17 -12.88 -4.35
C ARG A 272 -19.21 -12.03 -3.09
N PHE A 273 -18.17 -12.14 -2.29
CA PHE A 273 -17.91 -11.30 -1.14
C PHE A 273 -17.10 -10.06 -1.55
N GLU A 274 -17.60 -8.90 -1.16
CA GLU A 274 -16.95 -7.60 -1.31
C GLU A 274 -16.87 -6.93 0.07
N ASP A 275 -15.67 -6.45 0.43
CA ASP A 275 -15.50 -5.63 1.63
C ASP A 275 -16.16 -4.27 1.37
N SER A 276 -17.31 -4.01 1.98
CA SER A 276 -18.05 -2.73 1.92
C SER A 276 -17.41 -1.62 2.75
#